data_AF-A0A1C7MW46-F1
#
_entry.id   AF-A0A1C7MW46-F1
#
_cell.length_a   1.000
_cell.length_b   1.000
_cell.length_c   1.000
_cell.angle_alpha   90.00
_cell.angle_beta   90.00
_cell.angle_gamma   90.00
#
_symmetry.space_group_name_H-M   'P 1'
#
loop_
_entity.id
_entity.type
_entity.pdbx_description
1 polymer ?
#
loop_
_entity_poly.entity_id
_entity_poly.type
_entity_poly.pdbx_seq_one_letter_code
_entity_poly.pdbx_strand_id
1 'polypeptide(L)'
;MASIRRAFMSPLILIDFDQTITTKDTIALLGQFGLSNTSCLKPWSYFVDRYLEDYQTIQQPKAQDFKTYLAQLDAYRPIEQASLARVSHHKVFEGLTRQALFDEGKQLSQRFLQPHVIQTLKPIKHHVRIVSLNWSKDWIQGFLHAVGIEKEQIYSNDLVFNQTHCTGEIVPMILTAKDKQDVIDRLDHEVVFIGDSLGDIEALGEPPKTLSLVSI
;
A
#
# COMPACT_ATOMS: atom_id res chain seq x y z
N MET A 1 -39.58 -14.15 -23.60
CA MET A 1 -38.69 -13.00 -23.34
C MET A 1 -37.53 -13.49 -22.48
N ALA A 2 -36.31 -13.39 -22.99
CA ALA A 2 -35.12 -13.95 -22.36
C ALA A 2 -34.80 -13.21 -21.05
N SER A 3 -34.75 -13.96 -19.95
CA SER A 3 -34.17 -13.50 -18.69
C SER A 3 -32.67 -13.40 -18.88
N ILE A 4 -32.15 -12.18 -18.95
CA ILE A 4 -30.71 -11.92 -18.88
C ILE A 4 -30.32 -12.21 -17.43
N ARG A 5 -29.86 -13.44 -17.17
CA ARG A 5 -29.08 -13.72 -15.97
C ARG A 5 -27.88 -12.78 -16.02
N ARG A 6 -27.82 -11.80 -15.10
CA ARG A 6 -26.55 -11.13 -14.78
C ARG A 6 -25.57 -12.26 -14.47
N ALA A 7 -24.59 -12.49 -15.34
CA ALA A 7 -23.49 -13.36 -14.99
C ALA A 7 -22.86 -12.73 -13.76
N PHE A 8 -22.98 -13.38 -12.60
CA PHE A 8 -22.24 -12.98 -11.41
C PHE A 8 -20.77 -13.12 -11.77
N MET A 9 -20.11 -12.01 -12.09
CA MET A 9 -18.66 -11.98 -12.22
C MET A 9 -18.10 -12.31 -10.84
N SER A 10 -17.13 -13.22 -10.77
CA SER A 10 -16.44 -13.49 -9.51
C SER A 10 -15.92 -12.17 -8.92
N PRO A 11 -16.11 -11.93 -7.61
CA PRO A 11 -15.72 -10.67 -6.99
C PRO A 11 -14.20 -10.42 -7.15
N LEU A 12 -13.81 -9.15 -7.23
CA LEU A 12 -12.42 -8.77 -7.10
C LEU A 12 -12.02 -8.84 -5.62
N ILE A 13 -10.81 -9.33 -5.38
CA ILE A 13 -10.24 -9.42 -4.03
C ILE A 13 -9.17 -8.33 -3.92
N LEU A 14 -9.47 -7.29 -3.15
CA LEU A 14 -8.55 -6.22 -2.83
C LEU A 14 -7.87 -6.56 -1.51
N ILE A 15 -6.55 -6.48 -1.48
CA ILE A 15 -5.76 -6.90 -0.31
C ILE A 15 -4.75 -5.81 0.00
N ASP A 16 -4.64 -5.44 1.28
CA ASP A 16 -3.49 -4.66 1.74
C ASP A 16 -2.20 -5.47 1.62
N PHE A 17 -1.06 -4.79 1.63
CA PHE A 17 0.24 -5.42 1.45
C PHE A 17 0.96 -5.62 2.78
N ASP A 18 1.35 -4.53 3.43
CA ASP A 18 2.14 -4.56 4.64
C ASP A 18 1.30 -5.12 5.80
N GLN A 19 1.85 -6.06 6.57
CA GLN A 19 1.19 -6.75 7.70
C GLN A 19 -0.04 -7.62 7.35
N THR A 20 -0.58 -7.51 6.13
CA THR A 20 -1.62 -8.40 5.58
C THR A 20 -1.04 -9.51 4.70
N ILE A 21 -0.29 -9.17 3.66
CA ILE A 21 0.42 -10.14 2.78
C ILE A 21 1.80 -10.44 3.33
N THR A 22 2.44 -9.46 3.94
CA THR A 22 3.71 -9.60 4.62
C THR A 22 3.50 -9.80 6.12
N THR A 23 4.50 -10.36 6.80
CA THR A 23 4.48 -10.58 8.26
C THR A 23 4.80 -9.32 9.07
N LYS A 24 5.18 -8.23 8.40
CA LYS A 24 5.55 -6.94 9.01
C LYS A 24 5.48 -5.82 7.99
N ASP A 25 5.45 -4.59 8.48
CA ASP A 25 5.66 -3.40 7.67
C ASP A 25 7.05 -3.44 6.98
N THR A 26 7.07 -3.20 5.66
CA THR A 26 8.25 -3.20 4.81
C THR A 26 8.68 -1.81 4.32
N ILE A 27 7.96 -0.72 4.65
CA ILE A 27 8.33 0.65 4.29
C ILE A 27 9.70 1.00 4.89
N ALA A 28 9.96 0.60 6.14
CA ALA A 28 11.26 0.82 6.75
C ALA A 28 12.39 0.06 6.04
N LEU A 29 12.11 -1.14 5.51
CA LEU A 29 13.10 -1.92 4.75
C LEU A 29 13.38 -1.25 3.40
N LEU A 30 12.33 -0.81 2.71
CA LEU A 30 12.44 -0.07 1.46
C LEU A 30 13.22 1.24 1.65
N GLY A 31 12.87 2.04 2.67
CA GLY A 31 13.58 3.28 2.99
C GLY A 31 15.06 3.07 3.31
N GLN A 32 15.39 2.04 4.10
CA GLN A 32 16.78 1.66 4.39
C GLN A 32 17.54 1.18 3.16
N PHE A 33 16.87 0.43 2.27
CA PHE A 33 17.45 0.04 0.98
C PHE A 33 17.78 1.27 0.14
N GLY A 34 16.89 2.26 0.09
CA GLY A 34 17.15 3.55 -0.56
C GLY A 34 18.39 4.26 0.00
N LEU A 35 18.44 4.46 1.31
CA LEU A 35 19.57 5.11 1.97
C LEU A 35 20.90 4.37 1.78
N SER A 36 20.88 3.04 1.74
CA SER A 36 22.09 2.23 1.56
C SER A 36 22.66 2.28 0.13
N ASN A 37 21.86 2.76 -0.83
CA ASN A 37 22.21 2.79 -2.25
C ASN A 37 22.24 4.21 -2.82
N THR A 38 22.12 5.24 -1.98
CA THR A 38 22.16 6.64 -2.38
C THR A 38 23.16 7.43 -1.55
N SER A 39 23.44 8.66 -1.96
CA SER A 39 24.34 9.58 -1.26
C SER A 39 23.66 10.37 -0.13
N CYS A 40 22.42 10.02 0.22
CA CYS A 40 21.67 10.69 1.28
C CYS A 40 22.39 10.51 2.63
N LEU A 41 22.81 11.63 3.24
CA LEU A 41 23.53 11.62 4.52
C LEU A 41 22.63 11.50 5.75
N LYS A 42 21.30 11.49 5.57
CA LYS A 42 20.35 11.40 6.68
C LYS A 42 20.17 9.92 7.07
N PRO A 43 20.32 9.56 8.36
CA PRO A 43 19.99 8.20 8.80
C PRO A 43 18.48 7.96 8.73
N TRP A 44 18.04 6.71 8.66
CA TRP A 44 16.61 6.37 8.68
C TRP A 44 15.86 6.98 9.87
N SER A 45 16.50 7.03 11.05
CA SER A 45 15.92 7.64 12.25
C SER A 45 15.50 9.09 12.04
N TYR A 46 16.21 9.87 11.21
CA TYR A 46 15.81 11.25 10.91
C TYR A 46 14.39 11.31 10.32
N PHE A 47 14.04 10.41 9.41
CA PHE A 47 12.73 10.41 8.76
C PHE A 47 11.63 9.94 9.73
N VAL A 48 11.95 8.93 10.55
CA VAL A 48 11.04 8.41 11.59
C VAL A 48 10.76 9.48 12.64
N ASP A 49 11.79 10.14 13.15
CA ASP A 49 11.66 11.16 14.20
C ASP A 49 10.80 12.34 13.69
N ARG A 50 11.03 12.80 12.45
CA ARG A 50 10.20 13.85 11.83
C ARG A 50 8.75 13.42 11.63
N TYR A 51 8.51 12.16 11.25
CA TYR A 51 7.16 11.63 11.13
C TYR A 51 6.44 11.60 12.49
N LEU A 52 7.12 11.16 13.55
CA LEU A 52 6.58 11.12 14.90
C LEU A 52 6.31 12.51 15.47
N GLU A 53 7.19 13.49 15.19
CA GLU A 53 6.98 14.90 15.53
C GLU A 53 5.70 15.43 14.88
N ASP A 54 5.51 15.21 13.57
CA ASP A 54 4.29 15.60 12.87
C ASP A 54 3.05 14.89 13.44
N TYR A 55 3.16 13.60 13.72
CA TYR A 55 2.08 12.79 14.31
C TYR A 55 1.59 13.32 15.65
N GLN A 56 2.50 13.81 16.49
CA GLN A 56 2.17 14.40 17.79
C GLN A 56 1.38 15.71 17.68
N THR A 57 1.38 16.37 16.50
CA THR A 57 0.61 17.61 16.29
C THR A 57 -0.88 17.35 16.08
N ILE A 58 -1.27 16.12 15.73
CA ILE A 58 -2.67 15.78 15.53
C ILE A 58 -3.36 15.53 16.86
N GLN A 59 -4.47 16.23 17.05
CA GLN A 59 -5.39 15.90 18.13
C GLN A 59 -6.07 14.57 17.82
N GLN A 60 -6.02 13.64 18.78
CA GLN A 60 -6.68 12.36 18.60
C GLN A 60 -8.17 12.54 18.25
N PRO A 61 -8.71 11.69 17.35
CA PRO A 61 -10.13 11.69 17.01
C PRO A 61 -11.00 11.67 18.28
N LYS A 62 -11.83 12.69 18.49
CA LYS A 62 -12.82 12.76 19.58
C LYS A 62 -14.21 12.35 19.11
N ALA A 63 -14.27 11.50 18.09
CA ALA A 63 -15.51 11.09 17.47
C ALA A 63 -16.42 10.36 18.47
N GLN A 64 -17.70 10.70 18.45
CA GLN A 64 -18.74 10.08 19.26
C GLN A 64 -19.38 8.87 18.57
N ASP A 65 -19.15 8.73 17.26
CA ASP A 65 -19.63 7.64 16.42
C ASP A 65 -18.58 7.24 15.38
N PHE A 66 -18.75 6.03 14.82
CA PHE A 66 -17.80 5.43 13.89
C PHE A 66 -17.63 6.21 12.58
N LYS A 67 -18.69 6.82 12.05
CA LYS A 67 -18.63 7.60 10.81
C LYS A 67 -17.82 8.87 11.00
N THR A 68 -18.02 9.54 12.13
CA THR A 68 -17.24 10.71 12.53
C THR A 68 -15.78 10.34 12.78
N TYR A 69 -15.51 9.14 13.31
CA TYR A 69 -14.15 8.63 13.51
C TYR A 69 -13.44 8.43 12.18
N LEU A 70 -14.08 7.77 11.20
CA LEU A 70 -13.56 7.59 9.85
C LEU A 70 -13.23 8.93 9.16
N ALA A 71 -14.16 9.89 9.24
CA ALA A 71 -13.94 11.23 8.68
C ALA A 71 -12.75 11.96 9.32
N GLN A 72 -12.44 11.67 10.59
CA GLN A 72 -11.29 12.23 11.30
C GLN A 72 -9.97 11.54 10.93
N LEU A 73 -9.97 10.35 10.34
CA LEU A 73 -8.75 9.68 9.87
C LEU A 73 -8.10 10.39 8.67
N ASP A 74 -8.85 11.15 7.87
CA ASP A 74 -8.24 11.94 6.79
C ASP A 74 -7.43 13.14 7.34
N ALA A 75 -7.57 13.47 8.63
CA ALA A 75 -6.72 14.47 9.28
C ALA A 75 -5.23 14.07 9.29
N TYR A 76 -4.91 12.78 9.14
CA TYR A 76 -3.54 12.28 9.03
C TYR A 76 -2.90 12.55 7.66
N ARG A 77 -3.69 12.86 6.62
CA ARG A 77 -3.19 13.09 5.26
C ARG A 77 -2.03 14.08 5.17
N PRO A 78 -2.05 15.27 5.81
CA PRO A 78 -0.93 16.20 5.74
C PRO A 78 0.37 15.62 6.31
N ILE A 79 0.30 14.75 7.32
CA ILE A 79 1.49 14.07 7.87
C ILE A 79 2.06 13.09 6.84
N GLU A 80 1.20 12.25 6.25
CA GLU A 80 1.62 11.26 5.26
C GLU A 80 2.23 11.95 4.03
N GLN A 81 1.63 13.04 3.57
CA GLN A 81 2.19 13.89 2.52
C GLN A 81 3.55 14.48 2.90
N ALA A 82 3.69 15.02 4.12
CA ALA A 82 4.94 15.57 4.60
C ALA A 82 6.03 14.49 4.71
N SER A 83 5.66 13.26 5.08
CA SER A 83 6.55 12.11 5.14
C SER A 83 7.15 11.79 3.76
N LEU A 84 6.29 11.58 2.75
CA LEU A 84 6.72 11.32 1.38
C LEU A 84 7.51 12.50 0.78
N ALA A 85 7.09 13.74 1.07
CA ALA A 85 7.77 14.94 0.62
C ALA A 85 9.19 15.04 1.18
N ARG A 86 9.40 14.70 2.46
CA ARG A 86 10.75 14.66 3.07
C ARG A 86 11.64 13.61 2.42
N VAL A 87 11.12 12.39 2.22
CA VAL A 87 11.85 11.32 1.55
C VAL A 87 12.25 11.74 0.13
N SER A 88 11.33 12.39 -0.59
CA SER A 88 11.57 12.90 -1.94
C SER A 88 12.57 14.06 -1.96
N HIS A 89 12.47 14.99 -1.01
CA HIS A 89 13.38 16.13 -0.88
C HIS A 89 14.83 15.69 -0.66
N HIS A 90 15.03 14.64 0.13
CA HIS A 90 16.34 14.07 0.40
C HIS A 90 16.81 13.05 -0.65
N LYS A 91 16.05 12.86 -1.74
CA LYS A 91 16.43 12.00 -2.87
C LYS A 91 16.84 10.58 -2.44
N VAL A 92 16.13 10.03 -1.44
CA VAL A 92 16.43 8.73 -0.82
C VAL A 92 16.48 7.57 -1.82
N PHE A 93 15.79 7.69 -2.94
CA PHE A 93 15.72 6.66 -3.98
C PHE A 93 16.37 7.07 -5.30
N GLU A 94 16.98 8.26 -5.40
CA GLU A 94 17.54 8.77 -6.66
C GLU A 94 18.63 7.82 -7.21
N GLY A 95 18.58 7.54 -8.51
CA GLY A 95 19.54 6.65 -9.18
C GLY A 95 19.21 5.16 -9.05
N LEU A 96 18.24 4.75 -8.24
CA LEU A 96 17.80 3.35 -8.23
C LEU A 96 17.08 2.96 -9.52
N THR A 97 17.25 1.71 -9.95
CA THR A 97 16.50 1.17 -11.09
C THR A 97 15.27 0.41 -10.61
N ARG A 98 14.26 0.28 -11.49
CA ARG A 98 13.09 -0.58 -11.23
C ARG A 98 13.50 -2.02 -10.89
N GLN A 99 14.49 -2.53 -11.61
CA GLN A 99 15.01 -3.88 -11.43
C GLN A 99 15.64 -4.06 -10.05
N ALA A 100 16.41 -3.09 -9.55
CA ALA A 100 17.01 -3.17 -8.22
C ALA A 100 15.94 -3.24 -7.11
N LEU A 101 14.87 -2.45 -7.22
CA LEU A 101 13.74 -2.49 -6.27
C LEU A 101 12.99 -3.83 -6.32
N PHE A 102 12.75 -4.34 -7.52
CA PHE A 102 12.13 -5.65 -7.72
C PHE A 102 12.97 -6.78 -7.14
N ASP A 103 14.27 -6.80 -7.43
CA ASP A 103 15.17 -7.87 -6.99
C ASP A 103 15.33 -7.89 -5.46
N GLU A 104 15.43 -6.72 -4.83
CA GLU A 104 15.46 -6.62 -3.36
C GLU A 104 14.14 -7.11 -2.76
N GLY A 105 12.99 -6.66 -3.27
CA GLY A 105 11.68 -7.13 -2.82
C GLY A 105 11.52 -8.65 -2.97
N LYS A 106 11.99 -9.21 -4.09
CA LYS A 106 12.02 -10.65 -4.35
C LYS A 106 12.91 -11.41 -3.37
N GLN A 107 14.08 -10.89 -3.03
CA GLN A 107 14.96 -11.50 -2.05
C GLN A 107 14.30 -11.53 -0.66
N LEU A 108 13.70 -10.42 -0.25
CA LEU A 108 13.04 -10.28 1.04
C LEU A 108 11.75 -11.10 1.16
N SER A 109 11.10 -11.42 0.03
CA SER A 109 9.86 -12.21 -0.01
C SER A 109 10.01 -13.58 0.66
N GLN A 110 11.20 -14.18 0.62
CA GLN A 110 11.48 -15.48 1.24
C GLN A 110 11.37 -15.46 2.77
N ARG A 111 11.52 -14.28 3.37
CA ARG A 111 11.55 -14.11 4.83
C ARG A 111 10.28 -13.47 5.37
N PHE A 112 9.67 -12.57 4.60
CA PHE A 112 8.65 -11.66 5.12
C PHE A 112 7.26 -11.84 4.50
N LEU A 113 7.04 -12.80 3.60
CA LEU A 113 5.68 -13.16 3.19
C LEU A 113 4.98 -13.98 4.29
N GLN A 114 3.67 -13.78 4.45
CA GLN A 114 2.85 -14.65 5.28
C GLN A 114 2.91 -16.10 4.76
N PRO A 115 2.90 -17.11 5.65
CA PRO A 115 2.86 -18.50 5.25
C PRO A 115 1.71 -18.78 4.28
N HIS A 116 1.97 -19.61 3.28
CA HIS A 116 0.99 -20.06 2.28
C HIS A 116 0.40 -18.97 1.36
N VAL A 117 0.79 -17.69 1.49
CA VAL A 117 0.21 -16.60 0.69
C VAL A 117 0.36 -16.82 -0.82
N ILE A 118 1.50 -17.37 -1.27
CA ILE A 118 1.74 -17.66 -2.68
C ILE A 118 0.77 -18.75 -3.17
N GLN A 119 0.61 -19.82 -2.40
CA GLN A 119 -0.27 -20.94 -2.72
C GLN A 119 -1.75 -20.50 -2.76
N THR A 120 -2.13 -19.60 -1.87
CA THR A 120 -3.49 -19.05 -1.79
C THR A 120 -3.80 -18.09 -2.93
N LEU A 121 -2.90 -17.15 -3.24
CA LEU A 121 -3.18 -16.09 -4.22
C LEU A 121 -2.94 -16.51 -5.67
N LYS A 122 -1.98 -17.39 -5.95
CA LYS A 122 -1.60 -17.75 -7.33
C LYS A 122 -2.76 -18.31 -8.17
N PRO A 123 -3.63 -19.22 -7.67
CA PRO A 123 -4.76 -19.73 -8.45
C PRO A 123 -5.80 -18.67 -8.80
N ILE A 124 -5.91 -17.61 -8.00
CA ILE A 124 -6.92 -16.55 -8.12
C ILE A 124 -6.32 -15.21 -8.57
N LYS A 125 -5.05 -15.19 -8.98
CA LYS A 125 -4.28 -13.95 -9.20
C LYS A 125 -4.95 -12.93 -10.12
N HIS A 126 -5.74 -13.39 -11.08
CA HIS A 126 -6.47 -12.51 -12.02
C HIS A 126 -7.58 -11.69 -11.35
N HIS A 127 -8.10 -12.17 -10.22
CA HIS A 127 -9.10 -11.48 -9.40
C HIS A 127 -8.48 -10.64 -8.28
N VAL A 128 -7.18 -10.80 -8.02
CA VAL A 128 -6.49 -10.09 -6.93
C VAL A 128 -6.06 -8.69 -7.39
N ARG A 129 -6.23 -7.71 -6.52
CA ARG A 129 -5.66 -6.36 -6.61
C ARG A 129 -5.01 -6.02 -5.27
N ILE A 130 -3.86 -5.35 -5.32
CA ILE A 130 -3.15 -4.89 -4.12
C ILE A 130 -3.46 -3.42 -3.91
N VAL A 131 -3.82 -3.01 -2.70
CA VAL A 131 -4.10 -1.61 -2.35
C VAL A 131 -3.33 -1.24 -1.09
N SER A 132 -2.26 -0.46 -1.24
CA SER A 132 -1.26 -0.28 -0.18
C SER A 132 -0.73 1.14 -0.07
N LEU A 133 -0.35 1.54 1.15
CA LEU A 133 0.35 2.78 1.46
C LEU A 133 1.84 2.75 1.05
N ASN A 134 2.39 1.58 0.69
CA ASN A 134 3.79 1.41 0.36
C ASN A 134 4.23 2.34 -0.81
N TRP A 135 5.53 2.61 -0.88
CA TRP A 135 6.09 3.68 -1.73
C TRP A 135 6.55 3.25 -3.11
N SER A 136 6.54 1.95 -3.41
CA SER A 136 7.03 1.43 -4.69
C SER A 136 6.23 0.23 -5.18
N LYS A 137 5.68 0.33 -6.39
CA LYS A 137 5.02 -0.80 -7.05
C LYS A 137 6.01 -1.88 -7.43
N ASP A 138 7.22 -1.50 -7.86
CA ASP A 138 8.27 -2.44 -8.26
C ASP A 138 8.73 -3.29 -7.05
N TRP A 139 8.74 -2.69 -5.85
CA TRP A 139 9.00 -3.38 -4.58
C TRP A 139 7.93 -4.44 -4.25
N ILE A 140 6.65 -4.04 -4.26
CA ILE A 140 5.52 -4.95 -4.04
C ILE A 140 5.53 -6.08 -5.08
N GLN A 141 5.77 -5.74 -6.35
CA GLN A 141 5.83 -6.71 -7.44
C GLN A 141 6.97 -7.73 -7.23
N GLY A 142 8.13 -7.29 -6.73
CA GLY A 142 9.22 -8.17 -6.33
C GLY A 142 8.80 -9.18 -5.28
N PHE A 143 8.15 -8.71 -4.20
CA PHE A 143 7.59 -9.58 -3.16
C PHE A 143 6.63 -10.63 -3.73
N LEU A 144 5.75 -10.21 -4.65
CA LEU A 144 4.69 -11.05 -5.23
C LEU A 144 5.09 -11.75 -6.54
N HIS A 145 6.37 -11.76 -6.91
CA HIS A 145 6.82 -12.29 -8.20
C HIS A 145 6.38 -13.74 -8.45
N ALA A 146 6.35 -14.59 -7.41
CA ALA A 146 5.97 -16.00 -7.53
C ALA A 146 4.46 -16.23 -7.75
N VAL A 147 3.65 -15.25 -7.35
CA VAL A 147 2.21 -15.17 -7.65
C VAL A 147 2.00 -14.73 -9.11
N GLY A 148 2.86 -13.83 -9.59
CA GLY A 148 2.76 -13.24 -10.93
C GLY A 148 1.64 -12.20 -11.00
N ILE A 149 1.65 -11.28 -10.02
CA ILE A 149 0.83 -10.07 -9.99
C ILE A 149 1.51 -9.02 -10.87
N GLU A 150 0.76 -8.48 -11.83
CA GLU A 150 1.24 -7.42 -12.72
C GLU A 150 1.15 -6.05 -12.07
N LYS A 151 1.94 -5.09 -12.55
CA LYS A 151 2.04 -3.75 -11.95
C LYS A 151 0.71 -2.97 -11.99
N GLU A 152 -0.12 -3.24 -12.99
CA GLU A 152 -1.47 -2.66 -13.16
C GLU A 152 -2.46 -3.17 -12.11
N GLN A 153 -2.14 -4.28 -11.43
CA GLN A 153 -2.95 -4.81 -10.35
C GLN A 153 -2.59 -4.19 -8.99
N ILE A 154 -1.62 -3.28 -8.94
CA ILE A 154 -1.10 -2.66 -7.71
C ILE A 154 -1.49 -1.18 -7.67
N TYR A 155 -2.27 -0.82 -6.65
CA TYR A 155 -2.64 0.55 -6.29
C TYR A 155 -1.85 0.94 -5.04
N SER A 156 -0.81 1.76 -5.22
CA SER A 156 0.02 2.25 -4.13
C SER A 156 0.65 3.57 -4.52
N ASN A 157 1.38 4.21 -3.62
CA ASN A 157 2.33 5.25 -4.03
C ASN A 157 3.39 4.63 -4.96
N ASP A 158 4.02 5.44 -5.82
CA ASP A 158 5.05 4.91 -6.72
C ASP A 158 6.16 5.92 -6.98
N LEU A 159 7.34 5.40 -7.31
CA LEU A 159 8.52 6.19 -7.61
C LEU A 159 8.48 6.72 -9.05
N VAL A 160 8.96 7.94 -9.25
CA VAL A 160 9.08 8.56 -10.58
C VAL A 160 10.44 8.21 -11.20
N PHE A 161 10.41 7.70 -12.43
CA PHE A 161 11.61 7.31 -13.17
C PHE A 161 11.80 8.17 -14.41
N ASN A 162 13.06 8.54 -14.67
CA ASN A 162 13.50 9.04 -15.97
C ASN A 162 14.22 7.92 -16.71
N GLN A 163 13.62 7.44 -17.80
CA GLN A 163 14.06 6.28 -18.57
C GLN A 163 14.21 5.02 -17.69
N THR A 164 15.38 4.82 -17.09
CA THR A 164 15.75 3.64 -16.31
C THR A 164 16.04 3.92 -14.84
N HIS A 165 16.23 5.19 -14.45
CA HIS A 165 16.66 5.56 -13.10
C HIS A 165 15.60 6.39 -12.38
N CYS A 166 15.43 6.15 -11.09
CA CYS A 166 14.54 6.90 -10.22
C CYS A 166 15.05 8.33 -10.04
N THR A 167 14.13 9.30 -10.09
CA THR A 167 14.40 10.73 -9.87
C THR A 167 14.46 11.12 -8.39
N GLY A 168 14.21 10.14 -7.51
CA GLY A 168 14.04 10.33 -6.08
C GLY A 168 12.66 10.82 -5.65
N GLU A 169 11.75 11.15 -6.58
CA GLU A 169 10.39 11.60 -6.25
C GLU A 169 9.42 10.42 -6.07
N ILE A 170 8.51 10.55 -5.11
CA ILE A 170 7.38 9.64 -4.88
C ILE A 170 6.09 10.35 -5.29
N VAL A 171 5.28 9.72 -6.14
CA VAL A 171 3.93 10.19 -6.46
C VAL A 171 2.96 9.65 -5.41
N PRO A 172 2.32 10.51 -4.61
CA PRO A 172 1.31 10.09 -3.67
C PRO A 172 0.02 9.69 -4.41
N MET A 173 -0.43 8.46 -4.22
CA MET A 173 -1.71 7.94 -4.71
C MET A 173 -2.58 7.37 -3.60
N ILE A 174 -1.97 6.72 -2.59
CA ILE A 174 -2.67 6.12 -1.44
C ILE A 174 -1.96 6.61 -0.19
N LEU A 175 -2.61 7.46 0.61
CA LEU A 175 -2.05 8.06 1.83
C LEU A 175 -2.90 7.76 3.06
N THR A 176 -4.21 7.60 2.90
CA THR A 176 -5.12 7.34 4.01
C THR A 176 -6.11 6.22 3.69
N ALA A 177 -6.87 5.78 4.69
CA ALA A 177 -7.95 4.80 4.51
C ALA A 177 -8.97 5.26 3.45
N LYS A 178 -9.23 6.57 3.38
CA LYS A 178 -10.08 7.18 2.37
C LYS A 178 -9.59 6.92 0.95
N ASP A 179 -8.28 6.96 0.72
CA ASP A 179 -7.75 6.68 -0.62
C ASP A 179 -7.94 5.21 -1.02
N LYS A 180 -7.91 4.28 -0.04
CA LYS A 180 -8.24 2.87 -0.30
C LYS A 180 -9.72 2.72 -0.64
N GLN A 181 -10.61 3.43 0.06
CA GLN A 181 -12.05 3.46 -0.26
C GLN A 181 -12.30 4.04 -1.66
N ASP A 182 -11.66 5.15 -2.01
CA ASP A 182 -11.76 5.75 -3.33
C ASP A 182 -11.35 4.77 -4.46
N VAL A 183 -10.39 3.88 -4.21
CA VAL A 183 -10.04 2.79 -5.15
C VAL A 183 -11.19 1.79 -5.28
N ILE A 184 -11.79 1.35 -4.17
CA ILE A 184 -12.92 0.42 -4.16
C ILE A 184 -14.11 1.02 -4.95
N ASP A 185 -14.44 2.28 -4.68
CA ASP A 185 -15.61 2.96 -5.28
C ASP A 185 -15.48 3.13 -6.79
N ARG A 186 -14.24 3.24 -7.31
CA ARG A 186 -13.97 3.35 -8.76
C ARG A 186 -14.08 2.02 -9.50
N LEU A 187 -14.07 0.90 -8.79
CA LEU A 187 -14.19 -0.43 -9.40
C LEU A 187 -15.67 -0.76 -9.61
N ASP A 188 -16.07 -0.98 -10.87
CA ASP A 188 -17.41 -1.46 -11.23
C ASP A 188 -17.54 -2.98 -11.03
N HIS A 189 -17.20 -3.45 -9.83
CA HIS A 189 -17.21 -4.86 -9.44
C HIS A 189 -17.75 -5.04 -8.01
N GLU A 190 -18.20 -6.25 -7.72
CA GLU A 190 -18.31 -6.71 -6.33
C GLU A 190 -16.88 -6.92 -5.79
N VAL A 191 -16.63 -6.45 -4.57
CA VAL A 191 -15.30 -6.42 -3.97
C VAL A 191 -15.27 -7.22 -2.66
N VAL A 192 -14.15 -7.84 -2.37
CA VAL A 192 -13.84 -8.36 -1.03
C VAL A 192 -12.56 -7.66 -0.62
N PHE A 193 -12.55 -6.99 0.53
CA PHE A 193 -11.38 -6.28 1.01
C PHE A 193 -10.76 -7.02 2.21
N ILE A 194 -9.45 -7.23 2.17
CA ILE A 194 -8.69 -7.90 3.21
C ILE A 194 -7.59 -6.94 3.69
N GLY A 195 -7.55 -6.65 4.99
CA GLY A 195 -6.59 -5.74 5.61
C GLY A 195 -6.48 -6.01 7.11
N ASP A 196 -5.43 -5.50 7.75
CA ASP A 196 -5.09 -5.77 9.15
C ASP A 196 -5.23 -4.55 10.07
N SER A 197 -5.46 -3.35 9.54
CA SER A 197 -5.25 -2.11 10.29
C SER A 197 -6.37 -1.07 10.23
N LEU A 198 -6.22 0.00 11.01
CA LEU A 198 -7.05 1.20 10.92
C LEU A 198 -6.93 1.90 9.55
N GLY A 199 -5.83 1.71 8.83
CA GLY A 199 -5.67 2.20 7.45
C GLY A 199 -6.60 1.51 6.46
N ASP A 200 -7.29 0.44 6.88
CA ASP A 200 -8.26 -0.30 6.10
C ASP A 200 -9.69 -0.03 6.55
N ILE A 201 -9.90 0.57 7.73
CA ILE A 201 -11.18 0.54 8.43
C ILE A 201 -12.33 1.24 7.69
N GLU A 202 -12.03 2.22 6.83
CA GLU A 202 -13.03 2.84 5.94
C GLU A 202 -13.46 1.87 4.84
N ALA A 203 -12.49 1.18 4.21
CA ALA A 203 -12.74 0.07 3.29
C ALA A 203 -13.54 -1.08 3.92
N LEU A 204 -13.46 -1.25 5.24
CA LEU A 204 -14.18 -2.27 6.01
C LEU A 204 -15.59 -1.81 6.48
N GLY A 205 -15.93 -0.52 6.36
CA GLY A 205 -17.08 0.09 7.04
C GLY A 205 -18.39 0.20 6.24
N GLU A 206 -18.35 0.13 4.91
CA GLU A 206 -19.55 0.36 4.06
C GLU A 206 -20.11 -0.93 3.40
N PRO A 207 -21.26 -1.47 3.87
CA PRO A 207 -22.05 -2.44 3.09
C PRO A 207 -22.81 -1.74 1.94
N PRO A 208 -23.02 -2.40 0.78
CA PRO A 208 -23.25 -3.84 0.64
C PRO A 208 -22.19 -4.60 -0.18
N LYS A 209 -21.02 -4.00 -0.44
CA LYS A 209 -20.04 -4.49 -1.42
C LYS A 209 -18.74 -5.03 -0.83
N THR A 210 -18.63 -5.25 0.49
CA THR A 210 -17.37 -5.68 1.11
C THR A 210 -17.63 -6.79 2.14
N LEU A 211 -16.95 -7.93 1.97
CA LEU A 211 -16.71 -8.88 3.07
C LEU A 211 -15.32 -8.61 3.62
N SER A 212 -15.24 -8.35 4.92
CA SER A 212 -14.04 -7.90 5.62
C SER A 212 -13.51 -9.00 6.53
N LEU A 213 -12.23 -9.35 6.37
CA LEU A 213 -11.50 -10.24 7.29
C LEU A 213 -10.39 -9.43 7.96
N VAL A 214 -10.56 -9.13 9.25
CA VAL A 214 -9.49 -8.60 10.10
C VAL A 214 -8.82 -9.81 10.75
N SER A 215 -7.56 -10.08 10.39
CA SER A 215 -6.74 -11.02 11.13
C SER A 215 -6.14 -10.27 12.32
N ILE A 216 -6.72 -10.45 13.51
CA ILE A 216 -6.15 -9.98 14.79
C ILE A 216 -5.06 -10.97 15.23
#